data_AF-A0A952E9D6-F1
#
_entry.id   AF-A0A952E9D6-F1
#
_cell.length_a   1.000
_cell.length_b   1.000
_cell.length_c   1.000
_cell.angle_alpha   90.00
_cell.angle_beta   90.00
_cell.angle_gamma   90.00
#
_symmetry.space_group_name_H-M   'P 1'
#
loop_
_entity.id
_entity.type
_entity.pdbx_description
1 polymer ?
#
loop_
_entity_poly.entity_id
_entity_poly.type
_entity_poly.pdbx_seq_one_letter_code
_entity_poly.pdbx_strand_id
1 'polypeptide(L)'
;MSIFKKGKSTVVLKKITGLQQQLKVIEKQAVDKELQIEEAVSNGSSTDKLFEQVGQLRGNIEARRSILAKMEAELRAALAQEDRVVRLAELARFEGQLEKGFSSLDSKFKDFVAAGKELLEKEALLGSEYRNLCPSRR
;
A
#
# COMPACT_ATOMS: atom_id res chain seq x y z
N MET A 1 -3.05 -11.37 12.27
CA MET A 1 -4.15 -10.52 12.76
C MET A 1 -3.69 -9.07 12.78
N SER A 2 -4.12 -8.23 11.83
CA SER A 2 -3.89 -6.78 11.85
C SER A 2 -5.23 -6.08 12.08
N ILE A 3 -5.62 -6.02 13.36
CA ILE A 3 -6.87 -5.40 13.82
C ILE A 3 -6.66 -3.92 14.16
N PHE A 4 -5.40 -3.44 14.10
CA PHE A 4 -4.98 -2.20 14.76
C PHE A 4 -5.08 -0.91 13.93
N LYS A 5 -5.50 -0.95 12.65
CA LYS A 5 -5.63 0.29 11.83
C LYS A 5 -6.86 0.43 10.92
N LYS A 6 -7.65 -0.64 10.69
CA LYS A 6 -8.91 -0.53 9.91
C LYS A 6 -9.91 0.48 10.47
N GLY A 7 -9.89 0.76 11.78
CA GLY A 7 -10.81 1.71 12.42
C GLY A 7 -10.51 3.18 12.16
N LYS A 8 -9.24 3.59 12.04
CA LYS A 8 -8.89 5.02 11.88
C LYS A 8 -9.17 5.50 10.46
N SER A 9 -8.74 4.74 9.45
CA SER A 9 -8.94 5.08 8.04
C SER A 9 -10.43 5.12 7.67
N THR A 10 -11.26 4.21 8.22
CA THR A 10 -12.71 4.19 8.00
C THR A 10 -13.45 5.34 8.70
N VAL A 11 -13.00 5.75 9.89
CA VAL A 11 -13.57 6.91 10.60
C VAL A 11 -13.22 8.22 9.88
N VAL A 12 -11.98 8.38 9.43
CA VAL A 12 -11.56 9.55 8.63
C VAL A 12 -12.32 9.61 7.31
N LEU A 13 -12.48 8.48 6.62
CA LEU A 13 -13.25 8.40 5.38
C LEU A 13 -14.71 8.86 5.60
N LYS A 14 -15.40 8.35 6.62
CA LYS A 14 -16.79 8.76 6.94
C LYS A 14 -16.90 10.26 7.21
N LYS A 15 -15.94 10.85 7.92
CA LYS A 15 -15.90 12.29 8.18
C LYS A 15 -15.69 13.09 6.90
N ILE A 16 -14.79 12.67 6.02
CA ILE A 16 -14.57 13.27 4.69
C ILE A 16 -15.87 13.23 3.88
N THR A 17 -16.53 12.07 3.78
CA THR A 17 -17.76 11.93 3.00
C THR A 17 -18.87 12.83 3.54
N GLY A 18 -19.03 12.91 4.88
CA GLY A 18 -19.99 13.80 5.51
C GLY A 18 -19.70 15.28 5.24
N LEU A 19 -18.43 15.70 5.32
CA LEU A 19 -18.03 17.07 4.99
C LEU A 19 -18.26 17.41 3.52
N GLN A 20 -18.00 16.48 2.60
CA GLN A 20 -18.28 16.65 1.17
C GLN A 20 -19.77 16.82 0.88
N GLN A 21 -20.63 16.04 1.55
CA GLN A 21 -22.09 16.22 1.43
C GLN A 21 -22.52 17.59 1.94
N GLN A 22 -22.01 18.03 3.09
CA GLN A 22 -22.32 19.36 3.63
C GLN A 22 -21.83 20.48 2.71
N LEU A 23 -20.62 20.35 2.14
CA LEU A 23 -20.08 21.29 1.16
C LEU A 23 -21.00 21.45 -0.05
N LYS A 24 -21.47 20.34 -0.63
CA LYS A 24 -22.42 20.38 -1.76
C LYS A 24 -23.70 21.13 -1.43
N VAL A 25 -24.22 20.97 -0.22
CA VAL A 25 -25.43 21.70 0.22
C VAL A 25 -25.17 23.20 0.32
N ILE A 26 -24.05 23.61 0.91
CA ILE A 26 -23.70 25.03 1.10
C ILE A 26 -23.34 25.68 -0.24
N GLU A 27 -22.63 24.97 -1.12
CA GLU A 27 -22.34 25.44 -2.49
C GLU A 27 -23.63 25.66 -3.28
N LYS A 28 -24.59 24.73 -3.19
CA LYS A 28 -25.90 24.92 -3.80
C LYS A 28 -26.62 26.14 -3.23
N GLN A 29 -26.61 26.32 -1.91
CA GLN A 29 -27.20 27.50 -1.26
C GLN A 29 -26.55 28.81 -1.72
N ALA A 30 -25.23 28.83 -1.93
CA ALA A 30 -24.53 30.01 -2.45
C ALA A 30 -24.96 30.33 -3.87
N VAL A 31 -25.07 29.32 -4.75
CA VAL A 31 -25.55 29.49 -6.13
C VAL A 31 -27.01 29.95 -6.15
N ASP A 32 -27.88 29.34 -5.36
CA ASP A 32 -29.30 29.74 -5.26
C ASP A 32 -29.42 31.20 -4.82
N LYS A 33 -28.53 31.67 -3.92
CA LYS A 33 -28.48 33.05 -3.46
C LYS A 33 -27.93 34.02 -4.50
N GLU A 34 -26.95 33.59 -5.30
CA GLU A 34 -26.44 34.37 -6.44
C GLU A 34 -27.53 34.57 -7.50
N LEU A 35 -28.33 33.54 -7.79
CA LEU A 35 -29.49 33.66 -8.68
C LEU A 35 -30.55 34.63 -8.13
N GLN A 36 -30.82 34.58 -6.82
CA GLN A 36 -31.72 35.56 -6.17
C GLN A 36 -31.22 37.00 -6.29
N ILE A 37 -29.90 37.21 -6.31
CA ILE A 37 -29.32 38.54 -6.55
C ILE A 37 -29.61 38.98 -7.97
N GLU A 38 -29.35 38.12 -8.96
CA GLU A 38 -29.62 38.43 -10.38
C GLU A 38 -31.10 38.80 -10.60
N GLU A 39 -32.02 38.03 -10.03
CA GLU A 39 -33.46 38.33 -10.07
C GLU A 39 -33.81 39.65 -9.38
N ALA A 40 -33.26 39.90 -8.19
CA ALA A 40 -33.52 41.12 -7.44
C ALA A 40 -32.96 42.37 -8.15
N VAL A 41 -31.78 42.27 -8.79
CA VAL A 41 -31.23 43.34 -9.63
C VAL A 41 -32.15 43.60 -10.83
N SER A 42 -32.61 42.56 -11.52
CA SER A 42 -33.54 42.69 -12.65
C SER A 42 -34.87 43.33 -12.25
N ASN A 43 -35.32 43.13 -11.02
CA ASN A 43 -36.57 43.65 -10.47
C ASN A 43 -36.40 45.00 -9.74
N GLY A 44 -35.21 45.60 -9.75
CA GLY A 44 -34.92 46.87 -9.09
C GLY A 44 -35.01 46.83 -7.56
N SER A 45 -34.88 45.66 -6.95
CA SER A 45 -34.90 45.45 -5.50
C SER A 45 -33.50 45.57 -4.88
N SER A 46 -33.41 45.92 -3.60
CA SER A 46 -32.13 45.95 -2.86
C SER A 46 -31.54 44.54 -2.71
N THR A 47 -30.23 44.43 -2.94
CA THR A 47 -29.48 43.16 -2.93
C THR A 47 -28.43 43.06 -1.82
N ASP A 48 -28.27 44.09 -1.00
CA ASP A 48 -27.17 44.20 -0.01
C ASP A 48 -27.14 43.00 0.96
N LYS A 49 -28.31 42.60 1.47
CA LYS A 49 -28.43 41.44 2.37
C LYS A 49 -28.10 40.11 1.70
N LEU A 50 -28.41 39.99 0.40
CA LEU A 50 -28.11 38.77 -0.34
C LEU A 50 -26.61 38.66 -0.62
N PHE A 51 -25.96 39.78 -0.98
CA PHE A 51 -24.49 39.83 -1.13
C PHE A 51 -23.78 39.46 0.17
N GLU A 52 -24.23 39.98 1.31
CA GLU A 52 -23.69 39.61 2.62
C GLU A 52 -23.83 38.10 2.90
N GLN A 53 -25.01 37.54 2.64
CA GLN A 53 -25.28 36.10 2.80
C GLN A 53 -24.39 35.25 1.89
N VAL A 54 -24.22 35.63 0.61
CA VAL A 54 -23.32 34.93 -0.32
C VAL A 54 -21.88 35.01 0.17
N GLY A 55 -21.42 36.16 0.65
CA GLY A 55 -20.09 36.33 1.22
C GLY A 55 -19.85 35.39 2.41
N GLN A 56 -20.81 35.29 3.34
CA GLN A 56 -20.75 34.35 4.46
C GLN A 56 -20.72 32.88 4.01
N LEU A 57 -21.54 32.52 3.01
CA LEU A 57 -21.57 31.17 2.46
C LEU A 57 -20.24 30.82 1.79
N ARG A 58 -19.66 31.73 1.00
CA ARG A 58 -18.34 31.55 0.36
C ARG A 58 -17.22 31.37 1.39
N GLY A 59 -17.18 32.20 2.43
CA GLY A 59 -16.22 32.03 3.53
C GLY A 59 -16.35 30.69 4.24
N ASN A 60 -17.58 30.22 4.47
CA ASN A 60 -17.85 28.90 5.04
C ASN A 60 -17.40 27.75 4.11
N ILE A 61 -17.61 27.89 2.80
CA ILE A 61 -17.16 26.91 1.80
C ILE A 61 -15.64 26.80 1.83
N GLU A 62 -14.92 27.92 1.81
CA GLU A 62 -13.45 27.94 1.85
C GLU A 62 -12.89 27.30 3.12
N ALA A 63 -13.44 27.65 4.29
CA ALA A 63 -13.03 27.05 5.56
C ALA A 63 -13.22 25.53 5.56
N ARG A 64 -14.37 25.05 5.05
CA ARG A 64 -14.67 23.61 4.96
C ARG A 64 -13.79 22.89 3.93
N ARG A 65 -13.48 23.52 2.79
CA ARG A 65 -12.55 22.98 1.79
C ARG A 65 -11.14 22.84 2.36
N SER A 66 -10.68 23.80 3.16
CA SER A 66 -9.39 23.71 3.85
C SER A 66 -9.32 22.54 4.83
N ILE A 67 -10.38 22.34 5.62
CA ILE A 67 -10.50 21.17 6.52
C ILE A 67 -10.49 19.87 5.72
N LEU A 68 -11.26 19.81 4.63
CA LEU A 68 -11.34 18.63 3.77
C LEU A 68 -9.95 18.26 3.22
N ALA A 69 -9.20 19.25 2.71
CA ALA A 69 -7.85 19.03 2.18
C ALA A 69 -6.88 18.44 3.23
N LYS A 70 -6.94 18.95 4.47
CA LYS A 70 -6.14 18.40 5.58
C LYS A 70 -6.51 16.95 5.89
N MET A 71 -7.80 16.64 5.97
CA MET A 71 -8.26 15.28 6.24
C MET A 71 -7.92 14.30 5.12
N GLU A 72 -8.00 14.72 3.85
CA GLU A 72 -7.57 13.91 2.72
C GLU A 72 -6.06 13.64 2.75
N ALA A 73 -5.25 14.62 3.15
CA ALA A 73 -3.81 14.43 3.32
C ALA A 73 -3.50 13.43 4.45
N GLU A 74 -4.17 13.53 5.59
CA GLU A 74 -4.06 12.56 6.68
C GLU A 74 -4.46 11.15 6.24
N LEU A 75 -5.53 11.02 5.45
CA LEU A 75 -5.96 9.73 4.92
C LEU A 75 -4.93 9.14 3.96
N ARG A 76 -4.37 9.94 3.04
CA ARG A 76 -3.31 9.49 2.12
C ARG A 76 -2.07 9.03 2.89
N ALA A 77 -1.66 9.76 3.92
CA ALA A 77 -0.53 9.39 4.76
C ALA A 77 -0.78 8.08 5.53
N ALA A 78 -1.99 7.89 6.06
CA ALA A 78 -2.38 6.65 6.74
C ALA A 78 -2.34 5.43 5.80
N LEU A 79 -2.87 5.56 4.58
CA LEU A 79 -2.85 4.50 3.57
C LEU A 79 -1.43 4.17 3.11
N ALA A 80 -0.58 5.18 2.86
CA ALA A 80 0.81 4.95 2.47
C ALA A 80 1.61 4.20 3.56
N GLN A 81 1.30 4.46 4.84
CA GLN A 81 1.91 3.74 5.95
C GLN A 81 1.43 2.28 6.02
N GLU A 82 0.16 2.02 5.74
CA GLU A 82 -0.38 0.65 5.68
C GLU A 82 0.27 -0.16 4.55
N ASP A 83 0.36 0.39 3.35
CA ASP A 83 1.02 -0.25 2.20
C ASP A 83 2.48 -0.60 2.50
N ARG A 84 3.21 0.30 3.18
CA ARG A 84 4.60 0.05 3.58
C ARG A 84 4.71 -1.13 4.55
N VAL A 85 3.81 -1.23 5.52
CA VAL A 85 3.82 -2.32 6.51
C VAL A 85 3.51 -3.66 5.84
N VAL A 86 2.54 -3.70 4.91
CA VAL A 86 2.22 -4.91 4.15
C VAL A 86 3.41 -5.36 3.32
N ARG A 87 4.03 -4.45 2.56
CA ARG A 87 5.22 -4.75 1.75
C ARG A 87 6.39 -5.28 2.60
N LEU A 88 6.65 -4.68 3.76
CA LEU A 88 7.70 -5.15 4.68
C LEU A 88 7.41 -6.57 5.19
N ALA A 89 6.15 -6.88 5.50
CA ALA A 89 5.77 -8.22 5.94
C ALA A 89 5.89 -9.27 4.83
N GLU A 90 5.60 -8.89 3.58
CA GLU A 90 5.81 -9.75 2.41
C GLU A 90 7.30 -10.00 2.15
N LEU A 91 8.13 -8.96 2.21
CA LEU A 91 9.58 -9.08 2.06
C LEU A 91 10.18 -10.02 3.12
N ALA A 92 9.82 -9.85 4.39
CA ALA A 92 10.29 -10.74 5.46
C ALA A 92 9.88 -12.22 5.24
N ARG A 93 8.70 -12.46 4.64
CA ARG A 93 8.28 -13.82 4.27
C ARG A 93 9.10 -14.38 3.11
N PHE A 94 9.36 -13.57 2.09
CA PHE A 94 10.20 -13.97 0.96
C PHE A 94 11.63 -14.26 1.42
N GLU A 95 12.22 -13.44 2.27
CA GLU A 95 13.54 -13.67 2.88
C GLU A 95 13.57 -15.02 3.61
N GLY A 96 12.59 -15.30 4.47
CA GLY A 96 12.51 -16.59 5.17
C GLY A 96 12.27 -17.80 4.25
N GLN A 97 11.60 -17.62 3.10
CA GLN A 97 11.48 -18.67 2.09
C GLN A 97 12.80 -18.91 1.34
N LEU A 98 13.52 -17.83 1.02
CA LEU A 98 14.83 -17.92 0.38
C LEU A 98 15.84 -18.62 1.29
N GLU A 99 15.90 -18.29 2.58
CA GLU A 99 16.78 -18.97 3.55
C GLU A 99 16.51 -20.49 3.63
N LYS A 100 15.23 -20.87 3.65
CA LYS A 100 14.83 -22.30 3.61
C LYS A 100 15.23 -22.97 2.29
N GLY A 101 15.06 -22.25 1.17
CA GLY A 101 15.49 -22.71 -0.14
C GLY A 101 17.01 -22.96 -0.19
N PHE A 102 17.80 -21.99 0.28
CA PHE A 102 19.27 -22.10 0.32
C PHE A 102 19.75 -23.22 1.23
N SER A 103 19.17 -23.38 2.42
CA SER A 103 19.54 -24.48 3.32
C SER A 103 19.19 -25.86 2.74
N SER A 104 18.05 -26.00 2.06
CA SER A 104 17.72 -27.23 1.34
C SER A 104 18.68 -27.51 0.18
N LEU A 105 19.07 -26.47 -0.57
CA LEU A 105 20.01 -26.60 -1.68
C LEU A 105 21.40 -26.99 -1.19
N ASP A 106 21.87 -26.37 -0.10
CA ASP A 106 23.15 -26.69 0.54
C ASP A 106 23.18 -28.15 1.03
N SER A 107 22.09 -28.62 1.63
CA SER A 107 21.96 -30.03 2.02
C SER A 107 22.08 -30.97 0.82
N LYS A 108 21.33 -30.71 -0.26
CA LYS A 108 21.39 -31.52 -1.48
C LYS A 108 22.77 -31.50 -2.12
N PHE A 109 23.45 -30.36 -2.07
CA PHE A 109 24.81 -30.23 -2.59
C PHE A 109 25.80 -31.08 -1.77
N LYS A 110 25.67 -31.09 -0.44
CA LYS A 110 26.47 -31.97 0.44
C LYS A 110 26.24 -33.45 0.13
N ASP A 111 24.98 -33.85 -0.07
CA ASP A 111 24.63 -35.22 -0.44
C ASP A 111 25.26 -35.61 -1.79
N PHE A 112 25.21 -34.72 -2.77
CA PHE A 112 25.84 -34.91 -4.08
C PHE A 112 27.36 -35.08 -3.98
N VAL A 113 28.03 -34.22 -3.19
CA VAL A 113 29.48 -34.31 -2.96
C VAL A 113 29.84 -35.62 -2.26
N ALA A 114 29.04 -36.08 -1.29
CA ALA A 114 29.26 -37.35 -0.60
C ALA A 114 29.16 -38.54 -1.57
N ALA A 115 28.12 -38.58 -2.40
CA ALA A 115 27.95 -39.62 -3.43
C ALA A 115 29.11 -39.63 -4.43
N GLY A 116 29.60 -38.46 -4.84
CA GLY A 116 30.76 -38.34 -5.72
C GLY A 116 32.04 -38.91 -5.11
N LYS A 117 32.29 -38.69 -3.81
CA LYS A 117 33.43 -39.28 -3.10
C LYS A 117 33.33 -40.80 -3.03
N GLU A 118 32.16 -41.32 -2.71
CA GLU A 118 31.94 -42.77 -2.63
C GLU A 118 32.17 -43.46 -3.99
N LEU A 119 31.75 -42.82 -5.09
CA LEU A 119 32.02 -43.32 -6.44
C LEU A 119 33.52 -43.36 -6.76
N LEU A 120 34.25 -42.29 -6.42
CA LEU A 120 35.71 -42.24 -6.63
C LEU A 120 36.44 -43.32 -5.80
N GLU A 121 36.01 -43.56 -4.57
CA GLU A 121 36.55 -44.63 -3.72
C GLU A 121 36.30 -46.02 -4.34
N LYS A 122 35.08 -46.27 -4.85
CA LYS A 122 34.73 -47.52 -5.55
C LYS A 122 35.54 -47.70 -6.84
N GLU A 123 35.71 -46.65 -7.64
CA GLU A 123 36.57 -46.70 -8.84
C GLU A 123 38.03 -47.00 -8.49
N ALA A 124 38.56 -46.39 -7.42
CA ALA A 124 39.92 -46.65 -6.96
C ALA A 124 40.11 -48.11 -6.51
N LEU A 125 39.14 -48.66 -5.78
CA LEU A 125 39.13 -50.07 -5.37
C LEU A 125 39.09 -51.02 -6.56
N LEU A 126 38.13 -50.83 -7.48
CA LEU A 126 38.01 -51.62 -8.70
C LEU A 126 39.26 -51.56 -9.58
N GLY A 127 39.86 -50.37 -9.73
CA GLY A 127 41.11 -50.19 -10.46
C GLY A 127 42.31 -50.87 -9.79
N SER A 128 42.30 -51.05 -8.47
CA SER A 128 43.32 -51.83 -7.75
C SER A 128 43.11 -53.34 -7.89
N GLU A 129 41.87 -53.82 -7.81
CA GLU A 129 41.51 -55.22 -8.02
C GLU A 129 41.80 -55.66 -9.46
N TYR A 130 41.48 -54.83 -10.45
CA TYR A 130 41.80 -55.11 -11.85
C TYR A 130 43.31 -55.22 -12.10
N ARG A 131 44.12 -54.38 -11.42
CA ARG A 131 45.59 -54.48 -11.45
C ARG A 131 46.12 -55.75 -10.78
N ASN A 132 45.45 -56.23 -9.73
CA ASN A 132 45.81 -57.47 -9.05
C ASN A 132 45.41 -58.73 -9.85
N LEU A 133 44.32 -58.67 -10.62
CA LEU A 133 43.81 -59.79 -11.43
C LEU A 133 44.52 -59.92 -12.79
N CYS A 134 45.12 -58.84 -13.30
CA CYS A 134 45.88 -58.82 -14.56
C CYS A 134 47.31 -58.25 -14.35
N PRO A 135 48.24 -59.01 -13.74
CA PRO A 135 49.60 -58.52 -13.43
C PRO A 135 50.52 -58.37 -14.64
N SER A 136 50.07 -58.70 -15.85
CA SER A 136 50.91 -58.91 -17.05
C SER A 136 50.94 -57.75 -18.06
N ARG A 137 50.63 -56.51 -17.67
CA ARG A 137 51.00 -55.32 -18.45
C ARG A 137 51.97 -54.43 -17.65
N ARG A 138 53.24 -54.81 -17.65
CA ARG A 138 54.36 -53.87 -17.53
C ARG A 138 54.97 -53.67 -18.91
#